data_AF-A0A0D0B0L2-F1
#
_entry.id   AF-A0A0D0B0L2-F1
#
_cell.length_a   1.000
_cell.length_b   1.000
_cell.length_c   1.000
_cell.angle_alpha   90.00
_cell.angle_beta   90.00
_cell.angle_gamma   90.00
#
_symmetry.space_group_name_H-M   'P 1'
#
loop_
_entity.id
_entity.type
_entity.pdbx_description
1 polymer ?
#
loop_
_entity_poly.entity_id
_entity_poly.type
_entity_poly.pdbx_seq_one_letter_code
_entity_poly.pdbx_strand_id
1 'polypeptide(L)'
;MYTVTDSYCRNCKQEAEPKKSWPLCPKCHGAAYCSKDCQTSDWPIHKPICRPRRADETWAIRILMNNGTRKTDAMQYFRHELIKENHPIFSSGEPCPVTKLLGVPLVIYIGWV
;
A
#
# COMPACT_ATOMS: atom_id res chain seq x y z
N MET A 1 -13.85 6.79 -16.46
CA MET A 1 -12.58 6.11 -16.11
C MET A 1 -11.79 7.07 -15.24
N TYR A 2 -11.77 6.89 -13.93
CA TYR A 2 -11.01 7.76 -13.03
C TYR A 2 -9.54 7.44 -13.21
N THR A 3 -8.78 8.34 -13.83
CA THR A 3 -7.31 8.25 -13.81
C THR A 3 -6.89 8.40 -12.36
N VAL A 4 -6.49 7.30 -11.73
CA VAL A 4 -5.87 7.35 -10.41
C VAL A 4 -4.60 8.16 -10.61
N THR A 5 -4.52 9.34 -10.00
CA THR A 5 -3.31 10.15 -10.01
C THR A 5 -3.08 10.62 -8.59
N ASP A 6 -1.83 10.72 -8.18
CA ASP A 6 -1.49 11.16 -6.84
C ASP A 6 -0.83 12.54 -6.89
N SER A 7 -1.14 13.39 -5.92
CA SER A 7 -0.56 14.73 -5.81
C SER A 7 0.77 14.73 -5.07
N TYR A 8 1.16 13.65 -4.38
CA TYR A 8 2.46 13.58 -3.69
C TYR A 8 3.44 12.62 -4.38
N CYS A 9 4.71 13.03 -4.46
CA CYS A 9 5.79 12.15 -4.92
C CYS A 9 6.16 11.18 -3.80
N ARG A 10 6.13 9.87 -4.07
CA ARG A 10 6.47 8.84 -3.06
C ARG A 10 7.91 8.98 -2.55
N ASN A 11 8.85 9.37 -3.41
CA ASN A 11 10.26 9.47 -3.05
C ASN A 11 10.57 10.74 -2.24
N CYS A 12 10.48 11.92 -2.88
CA CYS A 12 10.89 13.19 -2.29
C CYS A 12 9.80 13.92 -1.50
N LYS A 13 8.57 13.37 -1.45
CA LYS A 13 7.41 13.95 -0.76
C LYS A 13 6.91 15.29 -1.30
N GLN A 14 7.44 15.74 -2.44
CA GLN A 14 6.97 16.96 -3.10
C GLN A 14 5.50 16.82 -3.52
N GLU A 15 4.72 17.84 -3.18
CA GLU A 15 3.35 18.00 -3.67
C GLU A 15 3.34 18.62 -5.07
N ALA A 16 2.41 18.16 -5.90
CA ALA A 16 2.10 18.77 -7.17
C ALA A 16 1.40 20.11 -6.95
N GLU A 17 1.55 21.02 -7.91
CA GLU A 17 0.77 22.25 -7.93
C GLU A 17 -0.74 21.95 -7.91
N PRO A 18 -1.59 22.88 -7.44
CA PRO A 18 -3.03 22.70 -7.45
C PRO A 18 -3.54 22.26 -8.82
N LYS A 19 -4.38 21.21 -8.84
CA LYS A 19 -4.96 20.59 -10.05
C LYS A 19 -3.97 19.85 -10.96
N LYS A 20 -2.69 19.73 -10.58
CA LYS A 20 -1.72 18.84 -11.23
C LYS A 20 -1.55 17.55 -10.43
N SER A 21 -0.98 16.54 -11.08
CA SER A 21 -0.65 15.27 -10.44
C SER A 21 0.58 14.64 -11.07
N TRP A 22 1.21 13.73 -10.34
CA TRP A 22 2.40 13.04 -10.79
C TRP A 22 2.05 11.76 -11.55
N PRO A 23 2.86 11.39 -12.56
CA PRO A 23 2.69 10.11 -13.23
C PRO A 23 2.87 8.96 -12.26
N LEU A 24 2.02 7.95 -12.40
CA LEU A 24 2.11 6.73 -11.62
C LEU A 24 3.17 5.79 -12.17
N CYS A 25 3.67 4.90 -11.31
CA CYS A 25 4.48 3.76 -11.71
C CYS A 25 3.76 2.97 -12.80
N PRO A 26 4.33 2.82 -14.01
CA PRO A 26 3.64 2.23 -15.16
C PRO A 26 3.35 0.73 -15.00
N LYS A 27 3.98 0.07 -14.01
CA LYS A 27 3.75 -1.36 -13.74
C LYS A 27 2.58 -1.62 -12.79
N CYS A 28 2.51 -0.87 -11.68
CA CYS A 28 1.55 -1.14 -10.60
C CYS A 28 0.47 -0.08 -10.46
N HIS A 29 0.68 1.11 -11.02
CA HIS A 29 -0.14 2.30 -10.80
C HIS A 29 -0.38 2.60 -9.31
N GLY A 30 0.56 2.20 -8.43
CA GLY A 30 0.41 2.24 -6.97
C GLY A 30 1.28 3.27 -6.24
N ALA A 31 2.11 4.00 -6.97
CA ALA A 31 2.97 5.06 -6.45
C ALA A 31 3.16 6.12 -7.54
N ALA A 32 3.22 7.40 -7.16
CA ALA A 32 3.47 8.50 -8.08
C ALA A 32 4.85 9.12 -7.86
N TYR A 33 5.47 9.62 -8.94
CA TYR A 33 6.81 10.19 -8.90
C TYR A 33 6.87 11.46 -9.74
N CYS A 34 7.46 12.52 -9.20
CA CYS A 34 7.66 13.77 -9.96
C CYS A 34 8.68 13.62 -11.10
N SER A 35 9.55 12.60 -11.05
CA SER A 35 10.56 12.32 -12.08
C SER A 35 10.96 10.84 -12.13
N LYS A 36 11.62 10.45 -13.23
CA LYS A 36 12.23 9.11 -13.38
C LYS A 36 13.33 8.86 -12.35
N ASP A 37 14.06 9.90 -11.93
CA ASP A 37 15.10 9.80 -10.91
C ASP A 37 14.50 9.50 -9.54
N CYS A 38 13.34 10.09 -9.22
CA CYS A 38 12.59 9.77 -8.02
C CYS A 38 12.09 8.32 -8.03
N GLN A 39 11.60 7.83 -9.17
CA GLN A 39 11.19 6.44 -9.31
C GLN A 39 12.38 5.47 -9.12
N THR A 40 13.52 5.78 -9.73
CA THR A 40 14.72 4.93 -9.69
C THR A 40 15.31 4.89 -8.28
N SER A 41 15.35 6.04 -7.59
CA SER A 41 15.82 6.14 -6.21
C SER A 41 14.93 5.36 -5.22
N ASP A 42 13.61 5.38 -5.42
CA ASP A 42 12.66 4.62 -4.59
C ASP A 42 12.62 3.12 -4.95
N TRP A 43 13.21 2.71 -6.08
CA TRP A 43 13.09 1.34 -6.60
C TRP A 43 13.53 0.24 -5.62
N PRO A 44 14.61 0.36 -4.84
CA PRO A 44 14.97 -0.67 -3.85
C PRO A 44 13.85 -0.97 -2.85
N ILE A 45 13.06 0.05 -2.48
CA ILE A 45 11.96 -0.04 -1.52
C ILE A 45 10.64 -0.38 -2.23
N HIS A 46 10.41 0.16 -3.43
CA HIS A 46 9.19 -0.06 -4.19
C HIS A 46 9.15 -1.43 -4.88
N LYS A 47 10.27 -1.93 -5.39
CA LYS A 47 10.36 -3.18 -6.17
C LYS A 47 9.68 -4.38 -5.49
N PRO A 48 9.90 -4.66 -4.18
CA PRO A 48 9.27 -5.79 -3.50
C PRO A 48 7.73 -5.73 -3.49
N ILE A 49 7.17 -4.52 -3.55
CA ILE A 49 5.73 -4.23 -3.45
C ILE A 49 5.12 -3.78 -4.78
N CYS A 50 5.92 -3.67 -5.85
CA CYS A 50 5.49 -3.22 -7.17
C CYS A 50 4.76 -4.34 -7.93
N ARG A 51 3.43 -4.38 -7.80
CA ARG A 51 2.55 -5.40 -8.38
C ARG A 51 1.37 -4.77 -9.13
N PRO A 52 1.03 -5.22 -10.35
CA PRO A 52 -0.18 -4.78 -11.06
C PRO A 52 -1.43 -5.00 -10.21
N ARG A 53 -2.35 -4.03 -10.20
CA ARG A 53 -3.67 -4.25 -9.60
C ARG A 53 -4.50 -5.10 -10.55
N ARG A 54 -4.99 -6.22 -10.05
CA ARG A 54 -5.97 -7.08 -10.72
C ARG A 54 -7.27 -7.01 -9.94
N ALA A 55 -8.40 -6.91 -10.65
CA ALA A 55 -9.70 -6.63 -10.04
C ALA A 55 -10.22 -7.80 -9.18
N ASP A 56 -9.73 -9.01 -9.45
CA ASP A 56 -10.02 -10.27 -8.77
C ASP A 56 -9.04 -10.58 -7.62
N GLU A 57 -8.03 -9.74 -7.39
CA GLU A 57 -7.04 -9.96 -6.34
C GLU A 57 -7.28 -9.06 -5.13
N THR A 58 -7.44 -9.67 -3.94
CA THR A 58 -7.42 -8.94 -2.66
C THR A 58 -6.05 -9.10 -2.01
N TRP A 59 -5.37 -8.00 -1.71
CA TRP A 59 -4.07 -8.00 -1.04
C TRP A 59 -4.19 -7.43 0.37
N ALA A 60 -3.58 -8.11 1.34
CA ALA A 60 -3.51 -7.67 2.74
C ALA A 60 -2.07 -7.41 3.18
N ILE A 61 -1.92 -6.63 4.25
CA ILE A 61 -0.66 -6.45 4.97
C ILE A 61 -0.72 -7.31 6.23
N ARG A 62 0.01 -8.42 6.25
CA ARG A 62 0.22 -9.23 7.45
C ARG A 62 1.29 -8.59 8.31
N ILE A 63 0.97 -8.38 9.59
CA ILE A 63 1.91 -7.95 10.62
C ILE A 63 2.58 -9.19 11.18
N LEU A 64 3.90 -9.31 11.01
CA LEU A 64 4.70 -10.47 11.45
C LEU A 64 5.14 -10.35 12.90
N MET A 65 5.42 -9.14 13.38
CA MET A 65 5.82 -8.85 14.76
C MET A 65 5.24 -7.51 15.20
N ASN A 66 4.65 -7.46 16.40
CA ASN A 66 4.11 -6.24 17.00
C ASN A 66 4.85 -5.91 18.31
N ASN A 67 6.17 -5.90 18.28
CA ASN A 67 7.02 -5.72 19.47
C ASN A 67 7.57 -4.28 19.61
N GLY A 68 7.08 -3.32 18.82
CA GLY A 68 7.34 -1.89 18.99
C GLY A 68 8.83 -1.47 18.87
N THR A 69 9.70 -2.30 18.29
CA THR A 69 11.14 -2.01 18.28
C THR A 69 11.53 -1.05 17.16
N ARG A 70 12.27 0.01 17.54
CA ARG A 70 12.86 1.01 16.63
C ARG A 70 14.10 0.45 15.92
N LYS A 71 13.99 -0.26 14.79
CA LYS A 71 15.14 -0.49 13.86
C LYS A 71 14.73 -0.61 12.37
N THR A 72 15.76 -0.59 11.53
CA THR A 72 15.96 0.12 10.24
C THR A 72 15.24 -0.41 9.00
N ASP A 73 14.46 -1.49 9.07
CA ASP A 73 13.83 -2.09 7.89
C ASP A 73 12.38 -2.49 8.15
N ALA A 74 11.45 -1.69 7.63
CA ALA A 74 10.01 -1.91 7.74
C ALA A 74 9.56 -3.25 7.13
N MET A 75 10.33 -3.81 6.18
CA MET A 75 9.97 -5.05 5.49
C MET A 75 10.08 -6.29 6.39
N GLN A 76 10.73 -6.20 7.55
CA GLN A 76 10.80 -7.29 8.53
C GLN A 76 9.51 -7.43 9.36
N TYR A 77 8.72 -6.35 9.48
CA TYR A 77 7.51 -6.33 10.29
C TYR A 77 6.24 -6.61 9.49
N PHE A 78 6.26 -6.33 8.19
CA PHE A 78 5.09 -6.39 7.34
C PHE A 78 5.34 -7.27 6.12
N ARG A 79 4.34 -8.08 5.79
CA ARG A 79 4.32 -8.89 4.56
C ARG A 79 3.06 -8.61 3.77
N HIS A 80 3.20 -8.38 2.47
CA HIS A 80 2.05 -8.35 1.57
C HIS A 80 1.64 -9.78 1.22
N GLU A 81 0.40 -10.15 1.53
CA GLU A 81 -0.15 -11.48 1.27
C GLU A 81 -1.36 -11.38 0.34
N LEU A 82 -1.41 -12.26 -0.66
CA LEU A 82 -2.59 -12.43 -1.51
C LEU A 82 -3.63 -13.21 -0.71
N ILE A 83 -4.78 -12.60 -0.50
CA ILE A 83 -5.91 -13.18 0.19
C ILE A 83 -6.81 -13.83 -0.84
N LYS A 84 -6.95 -15.15 -0.75
CA LYS A 84 -7.88 -15.93 -1.56
C LYS A 84 -9.31 -15.68 -1.09
N GLU A 85 -10.28 -15.82 -1.99
CA GLU A 85 -11.71 -15.59 -1.73
C GLU A 85 -12.26 -16.35 -0.51
N ASN A 86 -11.68 -17.51 -0.17
CA ASN A 86 -12.07 -18.33 0.97
C ASN A 86 -11.39 -17.96 2.30
N HIS A 87 -10.65 -16.86 2.35
CA HIS A 87 -9.94 -16.46 3.56
C HIS A 87 -10.91 -15.94 4.64
N PRO A 88 -10.74 -16.34 5.92
CA PRO A 88 -11.66 -15.95 7.00
C PRO A 88 -11.77 -14.43 7.28
N ILE A 89 -10.88 -13.62 6.73
CA ILE A 89 -10.97 -12.14 6.82
C ILE A 89 -12.29 -11.60 6.25
N PHE A 90 -12.88 -12.29 5.27
CA PHE A 90 -14.14 -11.87 4.64
C PHE A 90 -15.37 -12.22 5.48
N SER A 91 -15.28 -13.22 6.36
CA SER A 91 -16.39 -13.68 7.21
C SER A 91 -16.26 -13.25 8.68
N SER A 92 -15.04 -13.10 9.16
CA SER A 92 -14.70 -12.97 10.59
C SER A 92 -13.70 -11.84 10.86
N GLY A 93 -13.42 -11.01 9.86
CA GLY A 93 -12.67 -9.78 10.06
C GLY A 93 -13.51 -8.71 10.75
N GLU A 94 -12.85 -7.88 11.55
CA GLU A 94 -13.48 -6.76 12.27
C GLU A 94 -13.11 -5.42 11.60
N PRO A 95 -14.04 -4.45 11.54
CA PRO A 95 -13.73 -3.14 11.01
C PRO A 95 -12.68 -2.44 11.90
N CYS A 96 -11.59 -1.99 11.29
CA CYS A 96 -10.58 -1.18 11.96
C CYS A 96 -11.24 0.10 12.51
N PRO A 97 -11.01 0.49 13.78
CA PRO A 97 -11.56 1.73 14.35
C PRO A 97 -11.23 2.97 13.52
N VAL A 98 -10.07 2.97 12.84
CA VAL A 98 -9.58 4.08 12.01
C VAL A 98 -10.31 4.19 10.67
N THR A 99 -11.09 3.18 10.27
CA THR A 99 -11.91 3.21 9.03
C THR A 99 -12.77 4.47 8.94
N LYS A 100 -13.47 4.84 10.03
CA LYS A 100 -14.33 6.04 10.07
C LYS A 100 -13.53 7.34 9.92
N LEU A 101 -12.29 7.36 10.39
CA LEU A 101 -11.43 8.54 10.36
C LEU A 101 -10.86 8.79 8.95
N LEU A 102 -10.51 7.72 8.23
CA LEU A 102 -9.86 7.83 6.91
C LEU A 102 -10.85 7.74 5.74
N GLY A 103 -12.11 7.37 5.97
CA GLY A 103 -13.09 7.14 4.90
C GLY A 103 -12.72 5.96 3.99
N VAL A 104 -11.80 5.09 4.44
CA VAL A 104 -11.35 3.90 3.74
C VAL A 104 -11.74 2.68 4.58
N PRO A 105 -12.52 1.72 4.04
CA PRO A 105 -12.87 0.51 4.75
C PRO A 105 -11.62 -0.34 4.98
N LEU A 106 -11.16 -0.39 6.23
CA LEU A 106 -10.06 -1.24 6.67
C LEU A 106 -10.63 -2.36 7.54
N VAL A 107 -10.30 -3.61 7.19
CA VAL A 107 -10.70 -4.80 7.95
C VAL A 107 -9.45 -5.41 8.59
N ILE A 108 -9.52 -5.68 9.89
CA ILE A 108 -8.47 -6.36 10.65
C ILE A 108 -8.93 -7.79 10.91
N TYR A 109 -8.03 -8.75 10.70
CA TYR A 109 -8.28 -10.13 11.05
C TYR A 109 -7.11 -10.67 11.85
N ILE A 110 -7.41 -11.20 13.04
CA ILE A 110 -6.46 -11.86 13.92
C ILE A 110 -6.64 -13.36 13.73
N GLY A 111 -5.74 -13.99 12.97
CA GLY A 111 -5.69 -15.43 12.85
C GLY A 111 -4.94 -16.02 14.04
N TRP A 112 -5.57 -16.95 14.77
CA TRP A 112 -4.87 -17.82 15.69
C TRP A 112 -4.03 -18.80 14.86
N VAL A 113 -2.71 -18.78 15.05
CA VAL A 113 -1.80 -19.82 14.57
C VAL A 113 -1.77 -20.98 15.56
#